data_AF-A0A1Z4LNR7-F1
#
_entry.id   AF-A0A1Z4LNR7-F1
#
_cell.length_a   1.000
_cell.length_b   1.000
_cell.length_c   1.000
_cell.angle_alpha   90.00
_cell.angle_beta   90.00
_cell.angle_gamma   90.00
#
_symmetry.space_group_name_H-M   'P 1'
#
loop_
_entity.id
_entity.type
_entity.pdbx_description
1 polymer ?
#
loop_
_entity_poly.entity_id
_entity_poly.type
_entity_poly.pdbx_seq_one_letter_code
_entity_poly.pdbx_strand_id
1 'polypeptide(L)'
;MGYFDGRGTSKICSSCPDFVVELISPRDTLEKTRAKMKDCMENGASLKWLINRKQKHVEILESPQAVSGEDVLPKFVLDLEEIW
;
A
#
# COMPACT_ATOMS: atom_id res chain seq x y z
N MET A 1 16.77 20.32 29.90
CA MET A 1 17.62 19.13 30.01
C MET A 1 16.92 18.01 29.24
N GLY A 2 17.59 17.41 28.24
CA GLY A 2 17.02 16.46 27.24
C GLY A 2 16.44 15.17 27.84
N TYR A 3 15.78 14.27 27.09
CA TYR A 3 16.24 13.63 25.85
C TYR A 3 15.10 13.25 24.88
N PHE A 4 15.41 13.29 23.58
CA PHE A 4 14.66 12.64 22.49
C PHE A 4 14.78 11.10 22.56
N ASP A 5 13.68 10.35 22.39
CA ASP A 5 13.72 8.96 21.88
C ASP A 5 13.17 8.94 20.45
N GLY A 6 14.03 8.54 19.52
CA GLY A 6 13.85 8.62 18.07
C GLY A 6 13.15 7.42 17.48
N ARG A 7 11.84 7.28 17.72
CA ARG A 7 10.99 6.35 16.96
C ARG A 7 9.74 7.08 16.50
N GLY A 8 9.71 7.44 15.22
CA GLY A 8 8.52 7.96 14.56
C GLY A 8 7.41 6.93 14.64
N THR A 9 6.53 7.07 15.63
CA THR A 9 5.25 6.38 15.61
C THR A 9 4.42 7.07 14.55
N SER A 10 4.45 6.52 13.33
CA SER A 10 3.43 6.85 12.34
C SER A 10 2.09 6.52 12.98
N LYS A 11 1.41 7.58 13.45
CA LYS A 11 0.08 7.51 14.01
C LYS A 11 -0.84 6.92 12.94
N ILE A 12 -1.12 5.63 13.05
CA ILE A 12 -2.05 4.96 12.15
C ILE A 12 -3.41 5.58 12.45
N CYS A 13 -3.98 6.22 11.43
CA CYS A 13 -5.25 6.92 11.53
C CYS A 13 -6.32 5.99 12.08
N SER A 14 -7.08 6.44 13.08
CA SER A 14 -8.10 5.65 13.79
C SER A 14 -9.30 5.27 12.90
N SER A 15 -9.42 5.89 11.74
CA SER A 15 -10.33 5.52 10.66
C SER A 15 -9.53 4.78 9.60
N CYS A 16 -9.86 3.51 9.35
CA CYS A 16 -9.30 2.80 8.20
C CYS A 16 -9.75 3.51 6.92
N PRO A 17 -8.82 3.91 6.03
CA PRO A 17 -9.20 4.54 4.79
C PRO A 17 -9.84 3.51 3.85
N ASP A 18 -10.85 3.91 3.08
CA ASP A 18 -11.49 3.03 2.09
C ASP A 18 -10.53 2.54 1.00
N PHE A 19 -9.43 3.26 0.78
CA PHE A 19 -8.38 2.93 -0.18
C PHE A 19 -6.98 2.93 0.46
N VAL A 20 -6.18 1.89 0.20
CA VAL A 20 -4.78 1.77 0.65
C VAL A 20 -3.86 1.36 -0.50
N VAL A 21 -2.76 2.10 -0.69
CA VAL A 21 -1.66 1.68 -1.56
C VAL A 21 -0.38 1.56 -0.75
N GLU A 22 0.31 0.42 -0.89
CA GLU A 22 1.58 0.17 -0.21
C GLU A 22 2.66 -0.19 -1.26
N LEU A 23 3.77 0.54 -1.23
CA LEU A 23 4.94 0.27 -2.06
C LEU A 23 5.91 -0.63 -1.28
N ILE A 24 6.31 -1.76 -1.85
CA ILE A 24 7.30 -2.63 -1.20
C ILE A 24 8.66 -1.92 -1.18
N SER A 25 9.12 -1.56 0.02
CA SER A 25 10.46 -1.02 0.23
C SER A 25 11.52 -2.02 -0.23
N PRO A 26 12.67 -1.56 -0.79
CA PRO A 26 13.76 -2.44 -1.19
C PRO A 26 14.27 -3.40 -0.10
N ARG A 27 14.03 -3.06 1.18
CA ARG A 27 14.46 -3.80 2.38
C ARG A 27 13.35 -4.65 3.01
N ASP A 28 12.09 -4.47 2.61
CA ASP A 28 10.99 -5.27 3.12
C ASP A 28 10.76 -6.51 2.26
N THR A 29 10.21 -7.55 2.87
CA THR A 29 9.79 -8.77 2.17
C THR A 29 8.31 -8.69 1.83
N LEU A 30 7.91 -9.39 0.76
CA LEU A 30 6.50 -9.47 0.35
C LEU A 30 5.60 -9.94 1.50
N GLU A 31 6.03 -10.94 2.26
CA GLU A 31 5.28 -11.47 3.42
C GLU A 31 5.07 -10.44 4.52
N LYS A 32 6.12 -9.68 4.87
CA LYS A 32 6.03 -8.66 5.91
C LYS A 32 5.09 -7.52 5.49
N THR A 33 5.10 -7.14 4.22
CA THR A 33 4.19 -6.11 3.71
C THR A 33 2.75 -6.61 3.59
N ARG A 34 2.55 -7.87 3.19
CA ARG A 34 1.23 -8.53 3.22
C ARG A 34 0.63 -8.57 4.62
N ALA A 35 1.44 -8.82 5.65
CA ALA A 35 0.98 -8.82 7.04
C ALA A 35 0.40 -7.45 7.45
N LYS A 36 1.07 -6.34 7.09
CA LYS A 36 0.56 -4.97 7.33
C LYS A 36 -0.75 -4.70 6.59
N MET A 37 -0.90 -5.25 5.40
CA MET A 37 -2.13 -5.08 4.60
C MET A 37 -3.32 -5.86 5.18
N LYS A 38 -3.05 -7.02 5.81
CA LYS A 38 -4.07 -7.81 6.50
C LYS A 38 -4.71 -7.01 7.63
N ASP A 39 -3.91 -6.31 8.43
CA ASP A 39 -4.43 -5.42 9.47
C ASP A 39 -5.34 -4.35 8.86
N CYS A 40 -4.97 -3.77 7.72
CA CYS A 40 -5.85 -2.84 7.03
C CYS A 40 -7.14 -3.51 6.51
N MET A 41 -7.16 -4.83 6.24
CA MET A 41 -8.36 -5.53 5.70
C MET A 41 -9.36 -5.73 6.82
N GLU A 42 -8.85 -6.15 7.96
CA GLU A 42 -9.63 -6.34 9.17
C GLU A 42 -10.21 -5.01 9.71
N ASN A 43 -9.60 -3.87 9.35
CA ASN A 43 -10.08 -2.55 9.74
C ASN A 43 -11.03 -1.86 8.73
N GLY A 44 -11.35 -2.48 7.59
CA GLY A 44 -12.45 -2.02 6.72
C GLY A 44 -12.08 -1.33 5.40
N ALA A 45 -10.81 -1.36 4.99
CA ALA A 45 -10.42 -0.82 3.67
C ALA A 45 -10.96 -1.68 2.52
N SER A 46 -11.62 -1.03 1.55
CA SER A 46 -12.36 -1.66 0.44
C SER A 46 -11.53 -1.91 -0.81
N LEU A 47 -10.54 -1.04 -1.12
CA LEU A 47 -9.63 -1.21 -2.26
C LEU A 47 -8.18 -1.16 -1.81
N LYS A 48 -7.34 -2.08 -2.35
CA LYS A 48 -5.94 -2.18 -1.97
C LYS A 48 -5.00 -2.58 -3.09
N TRP A 49 -3.85 -1.94 -3.13
CA TRP A 49 -2.75 -2.36 -3.99
C TRP A 49 -1.45 -2.53 -3.22
N LEU A 50 -0.82 -3.68 -3.41
CA LEU A 50 0.56 -3.95 -3.02
C LEU A 50 1.43 -3.88 -4.27
N ILE A 51 2.28 -2.86 -4.39
CA ILE A 51 3.08 -2.66 -5.58
C ILE A 51 4.54 -3.04 -5.29
N ASN A 52 4.99 -4.09 -5.94
CA ASN A 52 6.38 -4.50 -5.99
C ASN A 52 7.04 -3.96 -7.25
N ARG A 53 7.71 -2.81 -7.13
CA ARG A 53 8.40 -2.14 -8.24
C ARG A 53 9.53 -2.99 -8.83
N LYS A 54 10.28 -3.71 -7.99
CA LYS A 54 11.41 -4.54 -8.45
C LYS A 54 10.96 -5.68 -9.36
N GLN A 55 9.81 -6.27 -9.05
CA GLN A 55 9.27 -7.41 -9.80
C GLN A 55 8.18 -6.99 -10.80
N LYS A 56 7.90 -5.68 -10.94
CA LYS A 56 6.77 -5.14 -11.71
C LYS A 56 5.49 -5.94 -11.43
N HIS A 57 5.18 -6.11 -10.16
CA HIS A 57 4.08 -6.94 -9.71
C HIS A 57 3.17 -6.11 -8.82
N VAL A 58 1.88 -6.11 -9.14
CA VAL A 58 0.84 -5.68 -8.20
C VAL A 58 0.19 -6.95 -7.69
N GLU A 59 -0.10 -7.07 -6.39
CA GLU A 59 -0.72 -8.29 -5.87
C GLU A 59 -1.92 -8.69 -6.75
N ILE A 60 -1.96 -9.98 -7.15
CA ILE A 60 -2.84 -10.65 -8.14
C ILE A 60 -2.67 -10.30 -9.63
N LEU A 61 -1.83 -9.34 -10.01
CA LEU A 61 -1.56 -8.95 -11.41
C LEU A 61 -0.05 -8.94 -11.72
N GLU A 62 0.36 -9.73 -12.69
CA GLU A 62 1.75 -9.73 -13.18
C GLU A 62 1.94 -8.68 -14.28
N SER A 63 2.87 -7.74 -14.07
CA SER A 63 3.22 -6.65 -15.00
C SER A 63 2.03 -5.82 -15.56
N PRO A 64 1.09 -5.35 -14.72
CA PRO A 64 0.05 -4.46 -15.19
C PRO A 64 0.64 -3.10 -15.63
N GLN A 65 0.11 -2.52 -16.70
CA GLN A 65 0.43 -1.14 -17.08
C GLN A 65 -0.35 -0.11 -16.26
N ALA A 66 -1.55 -0.46 -15.80
CA ALA A 66 -2.38 0.40 -14.97
C ALA A 66 -3.32 -0.41 -14.07
N VAL A 67 -3.82 0.23 -13.02
CA VAL A 67 -4.86 -0.32 -12.12
C VAL A 67 -5.97 0.71 -11.89
N SER A 68 -7.23 0.27 -11.86
CA SER A 68 -8.40 1.14 -11.72
C SER A 68 -8.87 1.23 -10.28
N GLY A 69 -9.33 2.41 -9.86
CA GLY A 69 -9.90 2.66 -8.54
C GLY A 69 -11.25 1.98 -8.23
N GLU A 70 -11.79 1.19 -9.17
CA GLU A 70 -13.06 0.47 -9.03
C GLU A 70 -14.19 1.38 -8.50
N ASP A 71 -15.08 0.85 -7.66
CA ASP A 71 -16.18 1.60 -7.05
C ASP A 71 -15.71 2.52 -5.90
N VAL A 72 -14.52 2.27 -5.35
CA VAL A 72 -13.96 3.03 -4.22
C VAL A 72 -13.43 4.39 -4.67
N LEU A 73 -12.80 4.44 -5.85
CA LEU A 73 -12.32 5.64 -6.50
C LEU A 73 -12.79 5.65 -7.96
N PRO A 74 -14.06 6.00 -8.21
CA PRO A 74 -14.63 5.94 -9.56
C PRO A 74 -13.84 6.82 -10.52
N LYS A 75 -13.54 6.27 -11.71
CA LYS A 75 -12.77 6.92 -12.79
C LYS A 75 -11.30 7.20 -12.46
N PHE A 76 -10.81 6.80 -11.29
CA PHE A 76 -9.39 6.85 -10.99
C PHE A 76 -8.67 5.70 -11.71
N VAL A 77 -7.56 6.02 -12.35
CA VAL A 77 -6.64 5.04 -12.95
C VAL A 77 -5.25 5.44 -12.53
N LEU A 78 -4.52 4.51 -11.92
CA LEU A 78 -3.12 4.68 -11.64
C LEU A 78 -2.33 4.08 -12.80
N ASP A 79 -1.66 4.94 -13.55
CA ASP A 79 -0.67 4.51 -14.53
C ASP A 79 0.59 4.06 -13.77
N LEU A 80 0.99 2.81 -13.98
CA LEU A 80 2.14 2.23 -13.32
C LEU A 80 3.43 2.41 -14.12
N GLU A 81 3.36 2.83 -15.39
CA GLU A 81 4.55 3.16 -16.18
C GLU A 81 5.36 4.30 -15.55
N GLU A 82 4.69 5.25 -14.88
CA GLU A 82 5.36 6.33 -14.14
C GLU A 82 5.98 5.88 -12.81
N ILE A 83 5.64 4.67 -12.33
CA ILE A 83 6.01 4.17 -10.99
C ILE A 83 7.09 3.09 -11.07
N TRP A 84 7.22 2.37 -12.20
CA TRP A 84 8.29 1.42 -12.42
C TRP A 84 9.66 2.11 -12.38
#